data_AF-A8Q8D7-F1
#
_entry.id   AF-A8Q8D7-F1
#
_cell.length_a   1.000
_cell.length_b   1.000
_cell.length_c   1.000
_cell.angle_alpha   90.00
_cell.angle_beta   90.00
_cell.angle_gamma   90.00
#
_symmetry.space_group_name_H-M   'P 1'
#
loop_
_entity.id
_entity.type
_entity.pdbx_description
1 polymer ?
#
loop_
_entity_poly.entity_id
_entity_poly.type
_entity_poly.pdbx_seq_one_letter_code
_entity_poly.pdbx_strand_id
1 'polypeptide(L)'
;MYTVVFVSRYLKLFTPPSAYLILMKIFFISSSAYILYLMKVQFRTRHEADIDTIRLDLLMGIPAILALLFNYEFTIAEVLWSFSIFLEAVAILPQMFLLQRIGEAETITTHYIFALGAYRALYLLNWIYRYVYRAFVSANAEWNLTLFLTQAYFRGQSSL
;
A
#
# COMPACT_ATOMS: atom_id res chain seq x y z
N MET A 1 9.76 -5.72 -5.84
CA MET A 1 9.47 -4.63 -4.87
C MET A 1 8.08 -4.78 -4.24
N TYR A 2 7.00 -4.94 -5.01
CA TYR A 2 5.64 -5.10 -4.46
C TYR A 2 5.47 -6.23 -3.44
N THR A 3 6.13 -7.38 -3.60
CA THR A 3 6.09 -8.45 -2.59
C THR A 3 6.67 -8.00 -1.25
N VAL A 4 7.75 -7.20 -1.27
CA VAL A 4 8.36 -6.63 -0.05
C VAL A 4 7.40 -5.63 0.60
N VAL A 5 6.69 -4.82 -0.20
CA VAL A 5 5.63 -3.92 0.28
C VAL A 5 4.54 -4.69 1.02
N PHE A 6 3.98 -5.74 0.41
CA PHE A 6 2.88 -6.48 1.03
C PHE A 6 3.32 -7.27 2.27
N VAL A 7 4.53 -7.83 2.27
CA VAL A 7 5.09 -8.52 3.44
C VAL A 7 5.33 -7.54 4.60
N SER A 8 5.94 -6.39 4.34
CA SER A 8 6.19 -5.37 5.38
C SER A 8 4.90 -4.74 5.91
N ARG A 9 3.87 -4.58 5.06
CA ARG A 9 2.58 -4.00 5.43
C ARG A 9 1.69 -4.94 6.24
N TYR A 10 1.72 -6.24 5.94
CA TYR A 10 0.78 -7.21 6.52
C TYR A 10 1.43 -8.16 7.53
N LEU A 11 2.45 -7.69 8.27
CA LEU A 11 3.12 -8.44 9.34
C LEU A 11 2.14 -8.98 10.39
N LYS A 12 1.13 -8.17 10.75
CA LYS A 12 0.00 -8.61 11.60
C LYS A 12 -1.10 -9.17 10.71
N LEU A 13 -0.95 -10.42 10.27
CA LEU A 13 -1.91 -11.05 9.37
C LEU A 13 -3.30 -11.18 10.03
N PHE A 14 -3.33 -11.64 11.28
CA PHE A 14 -4.54 -12.02 12.02
C PHE A 14 -5.24 -10.88 12.77
N THR A 15 -4.69 -9.67 12.73
CA THR A 15 -5.24 -8.49 13.42
C THR A 15 -5.60 -7.42 12.40
N PRO A 16 -6.86 -6.94 12.31
CA PRO A 16 -8.06 -7.34 13.06
C PRO A 16 -8.67 -8.67 12.55
N PRO A 17 -9.46 -9.38 13.37
CA PRO A 17 -9.89 -10.77 13.13
C PRO A 17 -10.97 -10.96 12.05
N SER A 18 -11.28 -9.91 11.27
CA SER A 18 -12.29 -10.02 10.20
C SER A 18 -11.80 -10.97 9.11
N ALA A 19 -12.57 -12.04 8.86
CA ALA A 19 -12.27 -13.04 7.84
C ALA A 19 -12.03 -12.41 6.45
N TYR A 20 -12.80 -11.37 6.10
CA TYR A 20 -12.62 -10.62 4.85
C TYR A 20 -11.22 -9.99 4.75
N LEU A 21 -10.77 -9.33 5.81
CA LEU A 21 -9.47 -8.64 5.81
C LEU A 21 -8.31 -9.63 5.80
N ILE A 22 -8.42 -10.73 6.54
CA ILE A 22 -7.41 -11.79 6.54
C ILE A 22 -7.31 -12.43 5.14
N LEU A 23 -8.44 -12.78 4.53
CA LEU A 23 -8.47 -13.37 3.19
C LEU A 23 -7.88 -12.42 2.15
N MET A 24 -8.24 -11.13 2.19
CA MET A 24 -7.66 -10.13 1.28
C MET A 24 -6.14 -9.98 1.47
N LYS A 25 -5.64 -9.93 2.71
CA LYS A 25 -4.19 -9.87 2.97
C LYS A 25 -3.45 -11.08 2.39
N ILE A 26 -3.97 -12.29 2.59
CA ILE A 26 -3.40 -13.53 2.04
C ILE A 26 -3.42 -13.48 0.52
N PHE A 27 -4.53 -13.07 -0.09
CA PHE A 27 -4.67 -12.96 -1.54
C PHE A 27 -3.64 -11.99 -2.15
N PHE A 28 -3.39 -10.83 -1.54
CA PHE A 28 -2.38 -9.88 -2.04
C PHE A 28 -0.95 -10.43 -1.92
N ILE A 29 -0.63 -11.12 -0.82
CA ILE A 29 0.70 -11.73 -0.64
C ILE A 29 0.88 -12.88 -1.64
N SER A 30 -0.09 -13.78 -1.75
CA SER A 30 0.00 -14.96 -2.62
C SER A 30 0.04 -14.58 -4.10
N SER A 31 -0.81 -13.66 -4.54
CA SER A 31 -0.81 -13.18 -5.93
C SER A 31 0.51 -12.50 -6.30
N SER A 32 1.05 -11.62 -5.45
CA SER A 32 2.33 -10.95 -5.72
C SER A 32 3.50 -11.93 -5.75
N ALA A 33 3.52 -12.94 -4.87
CA ALA A 33 4.51 -14.01 -4.90
C ALA A 33 4.37 -14.89 -6.15
N TYR A 34 3.14 -15.18 -6.58
CA TYR A 34 2.86 -15.95 -7.78
C TYR A 34 3.33 -15.23 -9.05
N ILE A 35 3.09 -13.92 -9.16
CA ILE A 35 3.57 -13.12 -10.28
C ILE A 35 5.12 -13.10 -10.33
N LEU A 36 5.80 -13.01 -9.18
CA LEU A 36 7.26 -13.16 -9.13
C LEU A 36 7.73 -14.55 -9.59
N TYR A 37 7.01 -15.61 -9.19
CA TYR A 37 7.31 -16.97 -9.63
C TYR A 37 7.18 -17.11 -11.15
N LEU A 38 6.10 -16.58 -11.74
CA LEU A 38 5.88 -16.58 -13.19
C LEU A 38 7.00 -15.84 -13.93
N MET A 39 7.40 -14.66 -13.46
CA MET A 39 8.49 -13.88 -14.08
C MET A 39 9.86 -14.59 -13.99
N LYS A 40 10.19 -15.21 -12.84
CA LYS A 40 11.52 -15.79 -12.62
C LYS A 40 11.70 -17.20 -13.18
N VAL A 41 10.64 -17.99 -13.20
CA VAL A 41 10.73 -19.43 -13.51
C VAL A 41 10.10 -19.71 -14.87
N GLN A 42 8.82 -19.40 -15.03
CA GLN A 42 8.05 -19.84 -16.19
C GLN A 42 8.33 -19.01 -17.45
N PHE A 43 8.43 -17.68 -17.32
CA PHE A 43 8.61 -16.75 -18.44
C PHE A 43 9.99 -16.09 -18.45
N ARG A 44 11.01 -16.79 -17.96
CA ARG A 44 12.37 -16.26 -17.91
C ARG A 44 12.98 -16.18 -19.31
N THR A 45 12.83 -15.05 -19.98
CA THR A 45 13.51 -14.76 -21.25
C THR A 45 14.93 -14.27 -20.98
N ARG A 46 15.96 -14.88 -21.61
CA ARG A 46 17.39 -14.53 -21.39
C ARG A 46 17.76 -13.09 -21.79
N HIS A 47 16.90 -12.36 -22.49
CA HIS A 47 17.26 -11.14 -23.22
C HIS A 47 17.07 -9.84 -22.42
N GLU A 48 16.33 -9.84 -21.31
CA GLU A 48 16.03 -8.60 -20.55
C GLU A 48 16.78 -8.45 -19.22
N ALA A 49 17.57 -9.45 -18.82
CA ALA A 49 18.27 -9.43 -17.53
C ALA A 49 19.32 -8.30 -17.39
N ASP A 50 19.76 -7.73 -18.52
CA ASP A 50 20.80 -6.70 -18.57
C ASP A 50 20.24 -5.27 -18.65
N ILE A 51 18.93 -5.11 -18.91
CA ILE A 51 18.26 -3.79 -18.99
C ILE A 51 17.75 -3.37 -17.60
N ASP A 52 17.61 -4.33 -16.67
CA ASP A 52 16.96 -4.16 -15.37
C ASP A 52 17.93 -3.80 -14.22
N THR A 53 19.11 -3.26 -14.53
CA THR A 53 20.08 -2.72 -13.55
C THR A 53 19.71 -1.30 -13.08
N ILE A 54 18.42 -1.00 -12.95
CA ILE A 54 18.03 0.16 -12.14
C ILE A 54 18.55 -0.11 -10.73
N ARG A 55 19.27 0.86 -10.13
CA ARG A 55 19.92 0.73 -8.83
C ARG A 55 18.90 0.40 -7.73
N LEU A 56 18.62 -0.90 -7.56
CA LEU A 56 17.63 -1.43 -6.62
C LEU A 56 17.94 -0.95 -5.20
N ASP A 57 19.23 -0.82 -4.89
CA ASP A 57 19.77 -0.31 -3.63
C ASP A 57 19.30 1.12 -3.34
N LEU A 58 19.27 1.99 -4.35
CA LEU A 58 18.78 3.36 -4.19
C LEU A 58 17.25 3.38 -4.03
N LEU A 59 16.55 2.54 -4.79
CA LEU A 59 15.09 2.45 -4.74
C LEU A 59 14.58 1.81 -3.43
N MET A 60 15.37 1.00 -2.76
CA MET A 60 15.06 0.47 -1.42
C MET A 60 15.60 1.38 -0.29
N GLY A 61 16.76 2.00 -0.49
CA GLY A 61 17.41 2.85 0.50
C GLY A 61 16.67 4.16 0.77
N ILE A 62 16.20 4.86 -0.26
CA ILE A 62 15.48 6.14 -0.08
C ILE A 62 14.20 5.94 0.75
N PRO A 63 13.32 4.97 0.44
CA PRO A 63 12.15 4.69 1.28
C PRO A 63 12.49 4.28 2.70
N ALA A 64 13.59 3.55 2.93
CA ALA A 64 14.02 3.14 4.26
C ALA A 64 14.42 4.34 5.13
N ILE A 65 15.17 5.30 4.56
CA ILE A 65 15.54 6.53 5.26
C ILE A 65 14.29 7.38 5.55
N LEU A 66 13.41 7.54 4.56
CA LEU A 66 12.16 8.31 4.74
C LEU A 66 11.25 7.69 5.80
N ALA A 67 11.17 6.36 5.88
CA ALA A 67 10.40 5.67 6.90
C ALA A 67 10.90 5.90 8.32
N LEU A 68 12.22 6.07 8.50
CA LEU A 68 12.83 6.37 9.79
C LEU A 68 12.69 7.85 10.18
N LEU A 69 12.56 8.75 9.21
CA LEU A 69 12.36 10.18 9.45
C LEU A 69 10.88 10.52 9.67
N PHE A 70 9.97 9.83 8.98
CA PHE A 70 8.53 10.10 8.97
C PHE A 70 7.74 8.88 9.47
N ASN A 71 7.91 8.55 10.74
CA ASN A 71 7.12 7.56 11.46
C ASN A 71 6.23 8.21 12.52
N TYR A 72 5.04 7.64 12.76
CA TYR A 72 4.13 8.11 13.81
C TYR A 72 4.65 7.73 15.20
N GLU A 73 5.15 6.50 15.35
CA GLU A 73 5.80 6.00 16.56
C GLU A 73 7.05 5.21 16.20
N PHE A 74 8.07 5.22 17.08
CA PHE A 74 9.30 4.44 16.90
C PHE A 74 9.11 2.97 17.32
N THR A 75 8.07 2.33 16.78
CA THR A 75 7.89 0.88 16.88
C THR A 75 8.24 0.22 15.57
N ILE A 76 8.77 -1.01 15.63
CA ILE A 76 9.18 -1.75 14.43
C ILE A 76 8.01 -1.92 13.44
N ALA A 77 6.79 -2.13 13.95
CA ALA A 77 5.60 -2.29 13.14
C ALA A 77 5.22 -1.00 12.39
N GLU A 78 5.25 0.15 13.08
CA GLU A 78 4.93 1.45 12.47
C GLU A 78 6.00 1.88 11.46
N VAL A 79 7.28 1.65 11.77
CA VAL A 79 8.38 1.93 10.84
C VAL A 79 8.28 1.07 9.58
N LEU A 80 7.98 -0.23 9.71
CA LEU A 80 7.78 -1.13 8.57
C LEU A 80 6.52 -0.77 7.77
N TRP A 81 5.47 -0.28 8.45
CA TRP A 81 4.27 0.22 7.79
C TRP A 81 4.56 1.49 6.98
N SER A 82 5.21 2.51 7.57
CA SER A 82 5.66 3.72 6.87
C SER A 82 6.59 3.39 5.70
N PHE A 83 7.54 2.48 5.92
CA PHE A 83 8.42 1.96 4.87
C PHE A 83 7.65 1.37 3.70
N SER A 84 6.62 0.57 3.98
CA SER A 84 5.78 -0.03 2.94
C SER A 84 5.12 1.04 2.06
N ILE A 85 4.70 2.19 2.63
CA ILE A 85 4.04 3.27 1.89
C ILE A 85 5.04 3.96 0.94
N PHE A 86 6.20 4.35 1.46
CA PHE A 86 7.24 5.00 0.65
C PHE A 86 7.78 4.05 -0.44
N LEU A 87 8.00 2.79 -0.10
CA LEU A 87 8.48 1.79 -1.06
C LEU A 87 7.44 1.53 -2.15
N GLU A 88 6.15 1.54 -1.82
CA GLU A 88 5.08 1.34 -2.80
C GLU A 88 5.00 2.49 -3.83
N ALA A 89 5.31 3.72 -3.43
CA ALA A 89 5.38 4.84 -4.37
C ALA A 89 6.55 4.70 -5.35
N VAL A 90 7.73 4.29 -4.84
CA VAL A 90 8.94 4.12 -5.65
C VAL A 90 8.89 2.87 -6.53
N ALA A 91 8.18 1.82 -6.08
CA ALA A 91 8.07 0.53 -6.78
C ALA A 91 7.36 0.61 -8.14
N ILE A 92 6.58 1.68 -8.41
CA ILE A 92 5.91 1.90 -9.69
C ILE A 92 6.90 2.41 -10.76
N LEU A 93 7.96 3.12 -10.36
CA LEU A 93 8.86 3.84 -11.26
C LEU A 93 9.55 2.96 -12.32
N PRO A 94 10.11 1.78 -11.99
CA PRO A 94 10.78 0.93 -12.98
C PRO A 94 9.86 0.53 -14.14
N GLN A 95 8.61 0.18 -13.81
CA GLN A 95 7.61 -0.23 -14.81
C GLN A 95 7.20 0.93 -15.71
N MET A 96 7.12 2.15 -15.17
CA MET A 96 6.84 3.35 -15.97
C MET A 96 7.98 3.68 -16.93
N PHE A 97 9.24 3.58 -16.51
CA PHE A 97 10.39 3.84 -17.38
C PHE A 97 10.51 2.80 -18.49
N LEU A 98 10.17 1.54 -18.20
CA LEU A 98 10.13 0.48 -19.21
C LEU A 98 9.10 0.80 -20.30
N LEU A 99 7.88 1.20 -19.92
CA LEU A 99 6.83 1.56 -20.87
C LEU A 99 7.19 2.77 -21.74
N GLN A 100 7.89 3.76 -21.18
CA GLN A 100 8.38 4.90 -21.95
C GLN A 100 9.45 4.51 -22.97
N ARG A 101 10.28 3.50 -22.67
CA ARG A 101 11.34 3.03 -23.57
C ARG A 101 10.82 2.16 -24.71
N ILE A 102 9.80 1.35 -24.45
CA ILE A 102 9.21 0.45 -25.45
C ILE A 102 8.40 1.24 -26.49
N GLY A 103 7.93 2.45 -26.16
CA GLY A 103 7.22 3.34 -27.10
C GLY A 103 5.81 2.87 -27.47
N GLU A 104 5.49 1.61 -27.20
CA GLU A 104 4.16 1.03 -27.31
C GLU A 104 3.60 0.78 -25.91
N ALA A 105 2.76 1.70 -25.43
CA ALA A 105 1.92 1.41 -24.29
C ALA A 105 0.79 0.48 -24.78
N GLU A 106 1.00 -0.83 -24.65
CA GLU A 106 -0.08 -1.79 -24.92
C GLU A 106 -1.35 -1.35 -24.17
N THR A 107 -2.48 -1.31 -24.86
CA THR A 107 -3.76 -0.82 -24.32
C THR A 107 -4.09 -1.46 -22.98
N ILE A 108 -3.75 -2.75 -22.80
CA ILE A 108 -3.95 -3.52 -21.56
C ILE A 108 -3.19 -2.91 -20.38
N THR A 109 -1.90 -2.56 -20.57
CA THR A 109 -1.06 -2.02 -19.48
C THR A 109 -1.52 -0.63 -19.05
N THR A 110 -1.99 0.19 -19.99
CA THR A 110 -2.55 1.52 -19.69
C THR A 110 -3.83 1.42 -18.85
N HIS A 111 -4.74 0.50 -19.19
CA HIS A 111 -5.96 0.28 -18.41
C HIS A 111 -5.64 -0.25 -17.00
N TYR A 112 -4.64 -1.11 -16.86
CA TYR A 112 -4.16 -1.59 -15.56
C TYR A 112 -3.63 -0.45 -14.69
N ILE A 113 -2.73 0.38 -15.21
CA ILE A 113 -2.15 1.52 -14.48
C ILE A 113 -3.23 2.53 -14.13
N PHE A 114 -4.17 2.81 -15.04
CA PHE A 114 -5.31 3.69 -14.80
C PHE A 114 -6.19 3.18 -13.65
N ALA A 115 -6.57 1.89 -13.66
CA ALA A 115 -7.38 1.30 -12.61
C ALA A 115 -6.65 1.32 -11.25
N LEU A 116 -5.35 1.03 -11.24
CA LEU A 116 -4.50 1.10 -10.04
C LEU A 116 -4.44 2.52 -9.47
N GLY A 117 -4.28 3.53 -10.35
CA GLY A 117 -4.29 4.94 -9.97
C GLY A 117 -5.65 5.41 -9.46
N ALA A 118 -6.73 5.01 -10.14
CA ALA A 118 -8.11 5.33 -9.76
C ALA A 118 -8.45 4.75 -8.37
N TYR A 119 -8.06 3.51 -8.09
CA TYR A 119 -8.21 2.89 -6.76
C TYR A 119 -7.57 3.75 -5.66
N ARG A 120 -6.34 4.25 -5.88
CA ARG A 120 -5.66 5.11 -4.91
C ARG A 120 -6.30 6.48 -4.77
N ALA A 121 -6.75 7.08 -5.87
CA ALA A 121 -7.45 8.36 -5.84
C ALA A 121 -8.77 8.26 -5.03
N LEU A 122 -9.54 7.19 -5.24
CA LEU A 122 -10.75 6.92 -4.48
C LEU A 122 -10.46 6.70 -3.00
N TYR A 123 -9.35 6.04 -2.67
CA TYR A 123 -8.92 5.86 -1.27
C TYR A 123 -8.56 7.20 -0.60
N LEU A 124 -7.88 8.09 -1.32
CA LEU A 124 -7.60 9.45 -0.85
C LEU A 124 -8.89 10.25 -0.64
N LEU A 125 -9.85 10.17 -1.57
CA LEU A 125 -11.17 10.78 -1.42
C LEU A 125 -11.92 10.23 -0.20
N ASN A 126 -11.81 8.93 0.08
CA ASN A 126 -12.39 8.33 1.28
C ASN A 126 -11.78 8.90 2.56
N TRP A 127 -10.46 9.14 2.58
CA TRP A 127 -9.79 9.79 3.71
C TRP A 127 -10.25 11.22 3.93
N ILE A 128 -10.36 12.02 2.86
CA ILE A 128 -10.90 13.38 2.93
C ILE A 128 -12.33 13.36 3.48
N TYR A 129 -13.19 12.48 2.96
CA TYR A 129 -14.55 12.31 3.44
C TYR A 129 -14.59 11.97 4.93
N ARG A 130 -13.77 11.00 5.39
CA ARG A 130 -13.69 10.63 6.81
C ARG A 130 -13.19 11.76 7.69
N TYR A 131 -12.24 12.57 7.21
CA TYR A 131 -11.71 13.71 7.95
C TYR A 131 -12.77 14.78 8.14
N VAL A 132 -13.45 15.18 7.05
CA VAL A 132 -14.54 16.17 7.08
C VAL A 132 -15.70 15.67 7.95
N TYR A 133 -16.10 14.41 7.80
CA TYR A 133 -17.17 13.84 8.61
C TYR A 133 -16.81 13.78 10.11
N ARG A 134 -15.58 13.39 10.46
CA ARG A 134 -15.12 13.39 11.85
C ARG A 134 -15.09 14.79 12.45
N ALA A 135 -14.64 15.79 11.69
CA ALA A 135 -14.62 17.18 12.11
C ALA A 135 -16.04 17.75 12.32
N PHE A 136 -16.97 17.43 11.40
CA PHE A 136 -18.38 17.81 11.53
C PHE A 136 -19.03 17.17 12.75
N VAL A 137 -18.84 15.87 12.95
CA VAL A 137 -19.40 15.18 14.12
C VAL A 137 -18.77 15.68 15.43
N SER A 138 -17.46 15.96 15.48
CA SER A 138 -16.83 16.50 16.69
C SER A 138 -17.31 17.91 17.03
N ALA A 139 -17.53 18.76 16.04
CA ALA A 139 -18.07 20.10 16.26
C ALA A 139 -19.52 20.07 16.80
N ASN A 140 -20.29 19.05 16.41
CA ASN A 140 -21.66 18.84 16.88
C ASN A 140 -21.75 17.93 18.12
N ALA A 141 -20.62 17.41 18.62
CA ALA A 141 -20.58 16.46 19.73
C ALA A 141 -20.72 17.11 21.11
N GLU A 142 -20.30 18.37 21.28
CA GLU A 142 -20.46 19.11 22.55
C GLU A 142 -21.93 19.32 22.93
N TRP A 143 -22.84 19.25 21.95
CA TRP A 143 -24.29 19.38 22.16
C TRP A 143 -25.04 18.04 22.23
N ASN A 144 -24.38 16.90 21.98
CA ASN A 144 -25.04 15.58 21.85
C ASN A 144 -24.28 14.47 22.59
N LEU A 145 -24.45 14.39 23.91
CA LEU A 145 -23.88 13.38 24.80
C LEU A 145 -24.08 11.92 24.31
N THR A 146 -25.18 11.66 23.60
CA THR A 146 -25.58 10.35 23.05
C THR A 146 -24.69 9.88 21.89
N LEU A 147 -24.18 10.80 21.06
CA LEU A 147 -23.24 10.49 19.98
C LEU A 147 -21.83 10.21 20.50
N PHE A 148 -21.45 10.85 21.61
CA PHE A 148 -20.14 10.66 22.25
C PHE A 148 -20.00 9.25 22.84
N LEU A 149 -21.05 8.74 23.50
CA LEU A 149 -21.09 7.35 24.00
C LEU A 149 -21.04 6.32 22.87
N THR A 150 -21.65 6.63 21.73
CA THR A 150 -21.62 5.77 20.54
C THR A 150 -20.23 5.74 19.90
N GLN A 151 -19.52 6.87 19.84
CA GLN A 151 -18.13 6.91 19.36
C GLN A 151 -17.11 6.30 20.32
N ALA A 152 -17.32 6.41 21.64
CA ALA A 152 -16.50 5.71 22.64
C ALA A 152 -16.61 4.19 22.50
N TYR A 153 -17.82 3.68 22.21
CA TYR A 153 -18.02 2.26 21.87
C TYR A 153 -17.21 1.84 20.63
N PHE A 154 -17.18 2.66 19.57
CA PHE A 154 -16.36 2.37 18.38
C PHE A 154 -14.85 2.57 18.58
N ARG A 155 -14.40 3.46 19.48
CA ARG A 155 -12.98 3.62 19.86
C ARG A 155 -12.44 2.45 20.68
N GLY A 156 -13.28 1.77 21.47
CA GLY A 156 -12.90 0.57 22.22
C GLY A 156 -12.58 -0.65 21.36
N GLN A 157 -12.96 -0.63 20.08
CA GLN A 157 -12.72 -1.71 19.13
C GLN A 157 -11.43 -1.53 18.30
N SER A 158 -10.72 -0.41 18.43
CA SER A 158 -9.45 -0.14 17.73
C SER A 158 -8.20 -0.40 18.56
N SER A 159 -8.34 -0.96 19.78
CA SER A 159 -7.23 -1.37 20.65
C SER A 159 -7.18 -2.88 20.92
N LEU A 160 -7.68 -3.70 19.98
CA LEU A 160 -7.45 -5.15 19.89
C LEU A 160 -7.17 -5.58 18.45
#